data_AF-A0A7C3Z050-F1
#
_entry.id   AF-A0A7C3Z050-F1
#
_cell.length_a   1.000
_cell.length_b   1.000
_cell.length_c   1.000
_cell.angle_alpha   90.00
_cell.angle_beta   90.00
_cell.angle_gamma   90.00
#
_symmetry.space_group_name_H-M   'P 1'
#
loop_
_entity.id
_entity.type
_entity.pdbx_description
1 polymer ?
#
loop_
_entity_poly.entity_id
_entity_poly.type
_entity_poly.pdbx_seq_one_letter_code
_entity_poly.pdbx_strand_id
1 'polypeptide(L)'
;ALLVQLAISRSREYQADAGGARLAGPDGLADALVKLEHAAGRIPMPVNPAISHLFIVSPLSGQSLAGLFSTHPPLQERVRRLRAMRV
;
A
#
# COMPACT_ATOMS: atom_id res chain seq x y z
N ALA A 1 10.05 -4.26 -19.19
CA ALA A 1 9.88 -5.24 -18.08
C ALA A 1 9.45 -4.57 -16.76
N LEU A 2 10.15 -3.55 -16.27
CA LEU A 2 9.88 -2.92 -14.96
C LEU A 2 8.43 -2.45 -14.74
N LEU A 3 7.84 -1.71 -15.70
CA LEU A 3 6.46 -1.21 -15.58
C LEU A 3 5.42 -2.33 -15.45
N VAL A 4 5.64 -3.45 -16.14
CA VAL A 4 4.75 -4.63 -16.07
C VAL A 4 4.87 -5.29 -14.70
N GLN A 5 6.08 -5.44 -14.17
CA GLN A 5 6.31 -5.99 -12.83
C GLN A 5 5.67 -5.11 -11.74
N LEU A 6 5.79 -3.79 -11.85
CA LEU A 6 5.14 -2.85 -10.94
C LEU A 6 3.62 -2.94 -11.04
N ALA A 7 3.05 -3.04 -12.25
CA ALA A 7 1.61 -3.20 -12.43
C ALA A 7 1.08 -4.51 -11.83
N ILE A 8 1.80 -5.63 -12.02
CA ILE A 8 1.46 -6.93 -11.41
C ILE A 8 1.50 -6.85 -9.89
N SER A 9 2.55 -6.23 -9.32
CA SER A 9 2.70 -6.03 -7.87
C SER A 9 1.50 -5.25 -7.28
N ARG A 10 1.12 -4.14 -7.92
CA ARG A 10 -0.05 -3.34 -7.49
C ARG A 10 -1.36 -4.12 -7.58
N SER A 11 -1.54 -4.91 -8.64
CA SER A 11 -2.74 -5.74 -8.82
C SER A 11 -2.87 -6.77 -7.68
N ARG A 12 -1.76 -7.39 -7.27
CA ARG A 12 -1.74 -8.35 -6.15
C ARG A 12 -2.11 -7.69 -4.82
N GLU A 13 -1.58 -6.50 -4.53
CA GLU A 13 -1.96 -5.75 -3.32
C GLU A 13 -3.46 -5.43 -3.27
N TYR A 14 -4.05 -4.97 -4.38
CA TYR A 14 -5.49 -4.72 -4.41
C TYR A 14 -6.34 -5.99 -4.24
N GLN A 15 -5.88 -7.12 -4.79
CA GLN A 15 -6.54 -8.41 -4.59
C GLN A 15 -6.46 -8.87 -3.13
N ALA A 16 -5.32 -8.66 -2.49
CA ALA A 16 -5.12 -8.94 -1.07
C ALA A 16 -6.04 -8.08 -0.20
N ASP A 17 -6.12 -6.77 -0.46
CA ASP A 17 -7.02 -5.85 0.24
C ASP A 17 -8.49 -6.28 0.11
N ALA A 18 -8.93 -6.59 -1.11
CA ALA A 18 -10.30 -7.05 -1.37
C ALA A 18 -10.58 -8.41 -0.68
N GLY A 19 -9.59 -9.31 -0.65
CA GLY A 19 -9.68 -10.58 0.07
C GLY A 19 -9.82 -10.36 1.58
N GLY A 20 -8.97 -9.52 2.17
CA GLY A 20 -9.02 -9.15 3.58
C GLY A 20 -10.33 -8.47 3.97
N ALA A 21 -10.81 -7.54 3.14
CA ALA A 21 -12.10 -6.86 3.37
C ALA A 21 -13.29 -7.81 3.33
N ARG A 22 -13.26 -8.84 2.47
CA ARG A 22 -14.30 -9.88 2.46
C ARG A 22 -14.30 -10.75 3.71
N LEU A 23 -13.15 -10.92 4.36
CA LEU A 23 -13.01 -11.75 5.56
C LEU A 23 -13.26 -10.98 6.86
N ALA A 24 -12.75 -9.76 6.97
CA ALA A 24 -12.72 -8.99 8.22
C ALA A 24 -13.51 -7.66 8.16
N GLY A 25 -14.10 -7.34 7.00
CA GLY A 25 -14.80 -6.08 6.76
C GLY A 25 -13.88 -4.97 6.19
N PRO A 26 -14.42 -4.07 5.35
CA PRO A 26 -13.62 -3.05 4.67
C PRO A 26 -13.16 -1.89 5.56
N ASP A 27 -14.01 -1.44 6.50
CA ASP A 27 -13.75 -0.22 7.27
C ASP A 27 -12.58 -0.38 8.25
N GLY A 28 -12.55 -1.50 9.00
CA GLY A 28 -11.46 -1.79 9.93
C GLY A 28 -10.11 -1.92 9.22
N LEU A 29 -10.10 -2.51 8.02
CA LEU A 29 -8.90 -2.63 7.20
C LEU A 29 -8.44 -1.26 6.66
N ALA A 30 -9.37 -0.44 6.19
CA ALA A 30 -9.07 0.92 5.73
C ALA A 30 -8.47 1.78 6.87
N ASP A 31 -9.05 1.72 8.06
CA ASP A 31 -8.57 2.46 9.22
C ASP A 31 -7.20 1.96 9.71
N ALA A 32 -6.95 0.64 9.62
CA ALA A 32 -5.64 0.07 9.92
C ALA A 32 -4.55 0.62 8.97
N LEU A 33 -4.84 0.69 7.67
CA LEU A 33 -3.91 1.25 6.69
C LEU A 33 -3.59 2.72 6.98
N VAL A 34 -4.60 3.54 7.31
CA VAL A 34 -4.39 4.95 7.70
C VAL A 34 -3.50 5.08 8.93
N LYS A 35 -3.71 4.24 9.95
CA LYS A 35 -2.87 4.23 11.16
C LYS A 35 -1.42 3.87 10.84
N LEU A 36 -1.19 2.90 9.96
CA LEU A 36 0.15 2.50 9.53
C LEU A 36 0.84 3.62 8.75
N GLU A 37 0.14 4.31 7.85
CA GLU A 37 0.69 5.46 7.11
C GLU A 37 1.16 6.57 8.06
N HIS A 38 0.32 6.93 9.03
CA HIS A 38 0.67 7.94 10.03
C HIS A 38 1.89 7.52 10.87
N ALA A 39 1.96 6.24 11.27
CA ALA A 39 3.10 5.74 12.03
C ALA A 39 4.40 5.76 11.22
N ALA A 40 4.34 5.34 9.95
CA ALA A 40 5.50 5.33 9.05
C ALA A 40 6.04 6.74 8.77
N GLY A 41 5.16 7.74 8.62
CA GLY A 41 5.57 9.13 8.43
C GLY A 41 6.28 9.76 9.63
N ARG A 42 6.08 9.23 10.84
CA ARG A 42 6.69 9.74 12.08
C ARG A 42 8.09 9.18 12.33
N ILE A 43 8.38 7.97 11.85
CA ILE A 43 9.64 7.28 12.08
C ILE A 43 10.16 6.79 10.72
N PRO A 44 10.87 7.66 9.96
CA PRO A 44 11.47 7.26 8.70
C PRO A 44 12.50 6.16 8.93
N MET A 45 12.40 5.08 8.15
CA MET A 45 13.38 4.00 8.16
C MET A 45 14.15 3.99 6.84
N PRO A 46 15.49 3.96 6.86
CA PRO A 46 16.27 3.73 5.65
C PRO A 46 16.08 2.27 5.23
N VAL A 47 15.45 2.04 4.08
CA VAL A 47 15.16 0.70 3.57
C VAL A 47 15.77 0.53 2.19
N ASN A 48 16.41 -0.62 1.95
CA ASN A 48 16.88 -0.98 0.63
C ASN A 48 15.68 -1.15 -0.32
N PRO A 49 15.60 -0.43 -1.45
CA PRO A 49 14.49 -0.54 -2.40
C PRO A 49 14.20 -1.98 -2.85
N ALA A 50 15.21 -2.85 -2.90
CA ALA A 50 15.06 -4.26 -3.30
C ALA A 50 14.14 -5.05 -2.36
N ILE A 51 14.05 -4.68 -1.08
CA ILE A 51 13.20 -5.35 -0.07
C ILE A 51 11.94 -4.55 0.28
N SER A 52 11.72 -3.40 -0.37
CA SER A 52 10.59 -2.50 -0.06
C SER A 52 9.21 -3.18 -0.18
N HIS A 53 9.10 -4.22 -1.02
CA HIS A 53 7.89 -5.02 -1.23
C HIS A 53 7.51 -5.95 -0.07
N LEU A 54 8.39 -6.10 0.94
CA LEU A 54 8.11 -6.87 2.15
C LEU A 54 7.40 -6.03 3.23
N PHE A 55 7.29 -4.72 3.01
CA PHE A 55 6.73 -3.77 3.99
C PHE A 55 5.29 -3.41 3.63
N ILE A 56 4.43 -3.25 4.65
CA ILE A 56 3.02 -2.92 4.45
C ILE A 56 2.84 -1.48 3.94
N VAL A 57 3.66 -0.56 4.46
CA VAL A 57 3.72 0.84 4.03
C VAL A 57 5.03 1.05 3.30
N SER A 58 4.97 1.69 2.13
CA SER A 58 6.18 2.01 1.37
C SER A 58 7.05 2.97 2.18
N PRO A 59 8.28 2.57 2.56
CA PRO A 59 9.21 3.43 3.32
C PRO A 59 9.80 4.55 2.44
N LEU A 60 9.48 4.55 1.15
CA LEU A 60 9.95 5.51 0.16
C LEU A 60 8.91 6.62 -0.13
N SER A 61 7.81 6.65 0.63
CA SER A 61 6.79 7.69 0.51
C SER A 61 7.37 9.05 0.91
N GLY A 62 7.27 10.05 0.01
CA GLY A 62 7.74 11.43 0.26
C GLY A 62 8.86 11.93 -0.65
N GLN A 63 9.51 11.07 -1.45
CA GLN A 63 10.45 11.51 -2.49
C GLN A 63 9.75 11.40 -3.85
N SER A 64 9.47 12.53 -4.50
CA SER A 64 8.56 12.63 -5.67
C SER A 64 8.92 11.72 -6.86
N LEU A 65 10.18 11.30 -6.96
CA LEU A 65 10.67 10.37 -7.98
C LEU A 65 10.68 8.89 -7.54
N ALA A 66 10.65 8.61 -6.23
CA ALA A 66 10.66 7.25 -5.68
C ALA A 66 9.28 6.56 -5.80
N GLY A 67 8.19 7.33 -5.93
CA GLY A 67 6.84 6.79 -6.16
C GLY A 67 6.70 5.98 -7.45
N LEU A 68 7.59 6.19 -8.42
CA LEU A 68 7.66 5.40 -9.66
C LEU A 68 8.30 4.01 -9.45
N PHE A 69 9.14 3.86 -8.43
CA PHE A 69 9.78 2.59 -8.06
C PHE A 69 9.12 1.90 -6.86
N SER A 70 8.13 2.56 -6.25
CA SER A 70 7.32 1.97 -5.19
C SER A 70 6.53 0.80 -5.78
N THR A 71 6.90 -0.41 -5.36
CA THR A 71 6.23 -1.68 -5.68
C THR A 71 4.82 -1.75 -5.09
N HIS A 72 4.49 -0.87 -4.15
CA HIS A 72 3.17 -0.69 -3.57
C HIS A 72 2.37 0.41 -4.27
N PRO A 73 1.04 0.22 -4.46
CA PRO A 73 0.16 1.31 -4.85
C PRO A 73 0.09 2.37 -3.74
N PRO A 74 -0.23 3.64 -4.08
CA PRO A 74 -0.47 4.67 -3.08
C PRO A 74 -1.47 4.19 -2.03
N LEU A 75 -1.17 4.39 -0.75
CA LEU A 75 -2.00 3.86 0.34
C LEU A 75 -3.39 4.50 0.34
N GLN A 76 -3.49 5.78 -0.04
CA GLN A 76 -4.75 6.49 -0.22
C GLN A 76 -5.66 5.82 -1.26
N GLU A 77 -5.08 5.28 -2.34
CA GLU A 77 -5.84 4.57 -3.37
C GLU A 77 -6.37 3.22 -2.84
N ARG A 78 -5.60 2.52 -2.00
CA ARG A 78 -6.07 1.30 -1.31
C ARG A 78 -7.23 1.61 -0.37
N VAL A 79 -7.07 2.63 0.49
CA VAL A 79 -8.11 3.10 1.41
C VAL A 79 -9.38 3.50 0.67
N ARG A 80 -9.25 4.23 -0.44
CA ARG A 80 -10.38 4.63 -1.29
C ARG A 80 -11.14 3.41 -1.81
N ARG A 81 -10.43 2.39 -2.34
CA ARG A 81 -11.04 1.15 -2.85
C ARG A 81 -11.75 0.38 -1.75
N LEU A 82 -11.12 0.23 -0.58
CA LEU A 82 -11.72 -0.44 0.58
C LEU A 82 -13.02 0.25 1.01
N ARG A 83 -12.99 1.58 1.18
CA ARG A 83 -14.19 2.35 1.53
C ARG A 83 -15.30 2.26 0.49
N ALA A 84 -14.96 2.09 -0.78
CA ALA A 84 -15.93 1.86 -1.85
C ALA A 84 -16.57 0.45 -1.84
N MET A 85 -16.05 -0.49 -1.04
CA MET A 85 -16.65 -1.81 -0.84
C MET A 85 -17.73 -1.82 0.25
N ARG A 86 -17.96 -0.69 0.94
CA ARG A 86 -19.02 -0.56 1.94
C ARG A 86 -20.37 -0.73 1.26
N VAL A 87 -21.17 -1.64 1.80
CA VAL A 87 -22.57 -1.87 1.40
C VAL A 87 -23.47 -0.87 2.12
#